data_AF-A0A3Q3G7R5-F1
#
_entry.id   AF-A0A3Q3G7R5-F1
#
_cell.length_a   1.000
_cell.length_b   1.000
_cell.length_c   1.000
_cell.angle_alpha   90.00
_cell.angle_beta   90.00
_cell.angle_gamma   90.00
#
_symmetry.space_group_name_H-M   'P 1'
#
loop_
_entity.id
_entity.type
_entity.pdbx_description
1 polymer ?
#
loop_
_entity_poly.entity_id
_entity_poly.type
_entity_poly.pdbx_seq_one_letter_code
_entity_poly.pdbx_strand_id
1 'polypeptide(L)'
;MSRNGWSKHSRPGTHLGPSEPLLGQGIHVLLFWTKEGERYLFHNSGEVTAEQLCISAAEAVGITPLCHVLFALYNPQSCCWYSPNHVFSPEDNSSLVLHYCMRFYFRNWHGLNEKEPNICRYALKSGTDQGGSPLLEIPSLEYLFSQAKYEFVNEVVPMEDVKSEEEISRFKNESLGMAVLHLSHQAMQTGCMFLNFLRCIPRSFAKHISKDNFLTKIRIRRVFAEFVQTFQQHTVDKGRLGAQEIMYKYISTLEHLAPQFGTETFPVCNLELREEGDGSSSYANTTHAQGVTKDNFTAPTTHEINVSGTKGIQWRKVSGQKAQANSYLRNDSANYMRKTKQQSSPTEQNANTPNKWTSFCDFPEITHIAIAGANVCISTQDNHCLEAQMNSSQEARSFISLLDGYYRLTADAHHYLCHEVAPPRVVLSEANGLHGPLQ
;
A
#
# COMPACT_ATOMS: atom_id res chain seq x y z
N MET A 1 65.03 12.79 26.77
CA MET A 1 64.03 13.46 25.92
C MET A 1 62.76 12.60 25.93
N SER A 2 61.62 13.22 26.31
CA SER A 2 60.22 12.73 26.42
C SER A 2 59.94 11.34 27.02
N ARG A 3 59.62 11.20 28.31
CA ARG A 3 58.32 11.36 29.04
C ARG A 3 57.21 10.32 28.70
N ASN A 4 56.96 9.43 29.67
CA ASN A 4 55.70 8.91 30.28
C ASN A 4 54.51 8.54 29.35
N GLY A 5 53.70 7.50 29.53
CA GLY A 5 53.44 6.57 30.65
C GLY A 5 51.95 6.17 30.63
N TRP A 6 51.68 4.85 30.68
CA TRP A 6 50.45 4.12 31.11
C TRP A 6 49.02 4.37 30.56
N SER A 7 48.22 3.32 30.84
CA SER A 7 46.95 2.84 30.26
C SER A 7 45.63 3.53 30.68
N LYS A 8 44.57 3.15 29.94
CA LYS A 8 43.11 3.10 30.22
C LYS A 8 42.30 4.39 30.01
N HIS A 9 41.35 4.34 29.06
CA HIS A 9 39.91 4.52 29.31
C HIS A 9 39.09 4.29 28.02
N SER A 10 38.18 3.32 28.09
CA SER A 10 37.02 3.19 27.20
C SER A 10 35.96 4.24 27.55
N ARG A 11 35.32 4.88 26.56
CA ARG A 11 33.88 5.29 26.54
C ARG A 11 33.49 5.95 25.19
N PRO A 12 32.18 6.12 24.88
CA PRO A 12 31.58 5.48 23.71
C PRO A 12 30.85 6.46 22.77
N GLY A 13 30.43 5.93 21.61
CA GLY A 13 29.21 6.38 20.93
C GLY A 13 29.42 7.45 19.86
N THR A 14 29.29 7.02 18.61
CA THR A 14 28.68 7.87 17.58
C THR A 14 27.69 7.00 16.82
N HIS A 15 26.44 7.46 16.86
CA HIS A 15 25.27 6.84 16.26
C HIS A 15 25.51 6.53 14.77
N LEU A 16 25.37 5.26 14.40
CA LEU A 16 25.07 4.86 13.03
C LEU A 16 23.61 4.39 13.02
N GLY A 17 22.75 5.18 12.38
CA GLY A 17 21.45 4.69 11.91
C GLY A 17 21.66 3.59 10.85
N PRO A 18 20.60 2.91 10.40
CA PRO A 18 20.73 1.94 9.32
C PRO A 18 21.24 2.68 8.09
N SER A 19 22.51 2.44 7.73
CA SER A 19 23.13 2.93 6.51
C SER A 19 22.35 2.34 5.33
N GLU A 20 21.68 3.18 4.55
CA GLU A 20 21.24 2.82 3.21
C GLU A 20 22.49 2.36 2.44
N PRO A 21 22.47 1.17 1.81
CA PRO A 21 23.59 0.75 0.99
C PRO A 21 23.80 1.79 -0.12
N LEU A 22 25.05 2.03 -0.50
CA LEU A 22 25.39 2.81 -1.70
C LEU A 22 24.88 2.01 -2.91
N LEU A 23 23.62 2.23 -3.28
CA LEU A 23 22.96 1.54 -4.37
C LEU A 23 23.69 1.88 -5.68
N GLY A 24 24.16 0.86 -6.40
CA GLY A 24 24.85 1.01 -7.68
C GLY A 24 23.97 1.66 -8.76
N GLN A 25 24.54 2.02 -9.90
CA GLN A 25 23.75 2.54 -11.03
C GLN A 25 22.82 1.46 -11.59
N GLY A 26 21.52 1.72 -11.64
CA GLY A 26 20.50 0.81 -12.15
C GLY A 26 19.21 0.89 -11.35
N ILE A 27 18.36 -0.12 -11.54
CA ILE A 27 17.06 -0.26 -10.89
C ILE A 27 17.20 -1.24 -9.72
N HIS A 28 16.72 -0.82 -8.55
CA HIS A 28 16.75 -1.59 -7.31
C HIS A 28 15.33 -1.90 -6.87
N VAL A 29 15.00 -3.17 -6.70
CA VAL A 29 13.69 -3.60 -6.23
C VAL A 29 13.81 -4.07 -4.79
N LEU A 30 13.31 -3.27 -3.85
CA LEU A 30 13.23 -3.61 -2.44
C LEU A 30 12.21 -4.76 -2.23
N LEU A 31 12.66 -5.79 -1.53
CA LEU A 31 11.85 -6.90 -1.04
C LEU A 31 11.68 -6.77 0.48
N PHE A 32 10.43 -6.76 0.96
CA PHE A 32 10.16 -6.65 2.41
C PHE A 32 10.55 -7.91 3.18
N TRP A 33 10.58 -9.04 2.50
CA TRP A 33 10.94 -10.33 3.07
C TRP A 33 11.46 -11.27 1.99
N THR A 34 12.50 -12.02 2.33
CA THR A 34 13.06 -13.13 1.56
C THR A 34 13.58 -14.18 2.55
N LYS A 35 13.64 -15.44 2.12
CA LYS A 35 14.23 -16.51 2.94
C LYS A 35 15.76 -16.36 3.09
N GLU A 36 16.40 -15.83 2.06
CA GLU A 36 17.86 -15.69 1.96
C GLU A 36 18.38 -14.42 2.65
N GLY A 37 17.48 -13.52 3.06
CA GLY A 37 17.82 -12.27 3.74
C GLY A 37 18.26 -11.14 2.80
N GLU A 38 18.37 -11.42 1.49
CA GLU A 38 18.56 -10.38 0.48
C GLU A 38 17.37 -9.41 0.47
N ARG A 39 17.68 -8.11 0.45
CA ARG A 39 16.66 -7.05 0.51
C ARG A 39 16.41 -6.34 -0.80
N TYR A 40 17.31 -6.48 -1.77
CA TYR A 40 17.23 -5.77 -3.04
C TYR A 40 17.57 -6.71 -4.18
N LEU A 41 16.73 -6.72 -5.22
CA LEU A 41 17.12 -7.20 -6.54
C LEU A 41 17.66 -6.04 -7.35
N PHE A 42 18.65 -6.32 -8.20
CA PHE A 42 19.34 -5.29 -8.97
C PHE A 42 19.28 -5.62 -10.46
N HIS A 43 18.86 -4.63 -11.27
CA HIS A 43 18.83 -4.71 -12.72
C HIS A 43 19.60 -3.53 -13.33
N ASN A 44 20.60 -3.82 -14.15
CA ASN A 44 21.55 -2.82 -14.65
C ASN A 44 21.83 -2.86 -16.16
N SER A 45 21.16 -3.75 -16.90
CA SER A 45 21.44 -3.94 -18.34
C SER A 45 20.19 -4.30 -19.10
N GLY A 46 19.96 -3.61 -20.22
CA GLY A 46 18.82 -3.84 -21.10
C GLY A 46 17.51 -3.26 -20.56
N GLU A 47 16.59 -2.95 -21.47
CA GLU A 47 15.22 -2.59 -21.14
C GLU A 47 14.52 -3.76 -20.43
N VAL A 48 13.68 -3.45 -19.44
CA VAL A 48 12.94 -4.45 -18.67
C VAL A 48 11.54 -3.94 -18.35
N THR A 49 10.53 -4.80 -18.43
CA THR A 49 9.17 -4.43 -18.05
C THR A 49 8.94 -4.54 -16.54
N ALA A 50 7.98 -3.79 -16.01
CA ALA A 50 7.53 -3.94 -14.63
C ALA A 50 7.05 -5.37 -14.33
N GLU A 51 6.36 -6.02 -15.27
CA GLU A 51 5.95 -7.43 -15.13
C GLU A 51 7.16 -8.37 -14.99
N GLN A 52 8.20 -8.19 -15.79
CA GLN A 52 9.43 -9.01 -15.70
C GLN A 52 10.12 -8.84 -14.35
N LEU A 53 10.26 -7.60 -13.87
CA LEU A 53 10.82 -7.32 -12.54
C LEU A 53 9.95 -7.92 -11.42
N CYS A 54 8.62 -7.85 -11.53
CA CYS A 54 7.70 -8.51 -10.59
C CYS A 54 7.85 -10.04 -10.61
N ILE A 55 8.10 -10.66 -11.77
CA ILE A 55 8.34 -12.11 -11.87
C ILE A 55 9.63 -12.48 -11.15
N SER A 56 10.72 -11.77 -11.39
CA SER A 56 11.98 -12.01 -10.69
C SER A 56 11.86 -11.80 -9.18
N ALA A 57 11.10 -10.79 -8.75
CA ALA A 57 10.79 -10.57 -7.34
C ALA A 57 9.94 -11.71 -6.75
N ALA A 58 8.92 -12.17 -7.47
CA ALA A 58 8.10 -13.31 -7.07
C ALA A 58 8.94 -14.58 -6.90
N GLU A 59 9.84 -14.88 -7.84
CA GLU A 59 10.74 -16.03 -7.78
C GLU A 59 11.68 -15.96 -6.57
N ALA A 60 12.32 -14.81 -6.33
CA ALA A 60 13.23 -14.62 -5.19
C ALA A 60 12.51 -14.75 -3.82
N VAL A 61 11.25 -14.34 -3.74
CA VAL A 61 10.43 -14.45 -2.53
C VAL A 61 9.81 -15.85 -2.38
N GLY A 62 9.58 -16.55 -3.49
CA GLY A 62 8.81 -17.79 -3.54
C GLY A 62 7.29 -17.58 -3.64
N ILE A 63 6.85 -16.45 -4.20
CA ILE A 63 5.44 -16.21 -4.54
C ILE A 63 5.08 -17.07 -5.76
N THR A 64 4.01 -17.84 -5.65
CA THR A 64 3.56 -18.71 -6.75
C THR A 64 2.91 -17.93 -7.88
N PRO A 65 2.85 -18.49 -9.10
CA PRO A 65 2.12 -17.88 -10.22
C PRO A 65 0.66 -17.53 -9.89
N LEU A 66 0.01 -18.30 -9.01
CA LEU A 66 -1.38 -18.06 -8.58
C LEU A 66 -1.54 -16.75 -7.78
N CYS A 67 -0.54 -16.40 -6.97
CA CYS A 67 -0.55 -15.18 -6.16
C CYS A 67 0.19 -14.00 -6.80
N HIS A 68 1.02 -14.24 -7.83
CA HIS A 68 1.81 -13.20 -8.50
C HIS A 68 0.97 -11.99 -8.94
N VAL A 69 -0.24 -12.25 -9.44
CA VAL A 69 -1.18 -11.22 -9.91
C VAL A 69 -1.64 -10.22 -8.82
N LEU A 70 -1.36 -10.50 -7.55
CA LEU A 70 -1.67 -9.59 -6.43
C LEU A 70 -0.60 -8.51 -6.21
N PHE A 71 0.54 -8.60 -6.91
CA PHE A 71 1.72 -7.76 -6.67
C PHE A 71 2.03 -6.81 -7.82
N ALA A 72 2.66 -5.68 -7.50
CA ALA A 72 3.10 -4.68 -8.45
C ALA A 72 4.33 -3.91 -7.92
N LEU A 73 4.88 -3.02 -8.75
CA LEU A 73 5.99 -2.15 -8.37
C LEU A 73 5.50 -0.76 -8.00
N TYR A 74 5.89 -0.31 -6.81
CA TYR A 74 5.60 1.02 -6.29
C TYR A 74 6.87 1.88 -6.26
N ASN A 75 6.76 3.13 -6.70
CA ASN A 75 7.81 4.13 -6.57
C ASN A 75 7.54 5.02 -5.35
N PRO A 76 8.32 4.90 -4.25
CA PRO A 76 8.16 5.74 -3.07
C PRO A 76 8.53 7.21 -3.29
N GLN A 77 9.33 7.54 -4.30
CA GLN A 77 9.73 8.91 -4.59
C GLN A 77 8.60 9.69 -5.28
N SER A 78 7.92 9.06 -6.24
CA SER A 78 6.81 9.67 -6.98
C SER A 78 5.43 9.34 -6.41
N CYS A 79 5.38 8.55 -5.33
CA CYS A 79 4.18 8.00 -4.74
C CYS A 79 3.21 7.34 -5.73
N CYS A 80 3.74 6.60 -6.71
CA CYS A 80 2.96 6.10 -7.84
C CYS A 80 3.33 4.65 -8.17
N TRP A 81 2.35 3.88 -8.65
CA TRP A 81 2.57 2.52 -9.13
C TRP A 81 2.89 2.51 -10.62
N TYR A 82 3.60 1.47 -11.05
CA TYR A 82 3.84 1.22 -12.46
C TYR A 82 2.83 0.21 -13.02
N SER A 83 2.34 0.47 -14.24
CA SER A 83 1.60 -0.52 -15.01
C SER A 83 2.52 -1.70 -15.38
N PRO A 84 2.00 -2.92 -15.52
CA PRO A 84 2.81 -4.12 -15.77
C PRO A 84 3.61 -4.05 -17.09
N ASN A 85 3.11 -3.32 -18.09
CA ASN A 85 3.82 -3.08 -19.35
C ASN A 85 4.81 -1.91 -19.33
N HIS A 86 4.97 -1.20 -18.21
CA HIS A 86 5.91 -0.08 -18.14
C HIS A 86 7.33 -0.59 -18.38
N VAL A 87 8.04 0.03 -19.32
CA VAL A 87 9.42 -0.31 -19.67
C VAL A 87 10.38 0.62 -18.94
N PHE A 88 11.31 0.04 -18.20
CA PHE A 88 12.41 0.76 -17.56
C PHE A 88 13.69 0.63 -18.38
N SER A 89 14.39 1.75 -18.52
CA SER A 89 15.72 1.81 -19.12
C SER A 89 16.75 2.14 -18.03
N PRO A 90 17.67 1.22 -17.68
CA PRO A 90 18.67 1.46 -16.63
C PRO A 90 19.61 2.64 -16.89
N GLU A 91 19.79 2.99 -18.17
CA GLU A 91 20.60 4.14 -18.61
C GLU A 91 19.97 5.47 -18.18
N ASP A 92 18.65 5.59 -18.28
CA ASP A 92 17.88 6.78 -17.89
C ASP A 92 17.55 6.79 -16.39
N ASN A 93 17.47 5.62 -15.76
CA ASN A 93 17.02 5.43 -14.39
C ASN A 93 18.20 5.15 -13.44
N SER A 94 19.18 6.06 -13.38
CA SER A 94 20.30 5.91 -12.46
C SER A 94 19.82 5.99 -11.01
N SER A 95 19.87 4.86 -10.28
CA SER A 95 19.48 4.69 -8.86
C SER A 95 17.96 4.72 -8.57
N LEU A 96 17.13 4.25 -9.49
CA LEU A 96 15.69 4.09 -9.22
C LEU A 96 15.47 2.99 -8.17
N VAL A 97 14.76 3.31 -7.09
CA VAL A 97 14.37 2.35 -6.05
C VAL A 97 12.87 2.12 -6.13
N LEU A 98 12.48 0.87 -6.37
CA LEU A 98 11.11 0.40 -6.44
C LEU A 98 10.84 -0.52 -5.26
N HIS A 99 9.61 -0.56 -4.78
CA HIS A 99 9.17 -1.55 -3.81
C HIS A 99 8.30 -2.59 -4.52
N TYR A 100 8.63 -3.87 -4.34
CA TYR A 100 7.74 -4.96 -4.72
C TYR A 100 6.67 -5.10 -3.63
N CYS A 101 5.42 -4.79 -3.95
CA CYS A 101 4.35 -4.70 -2.96
C CYS A 101 3.13 -5.51 -3.41
N MET A 102 2.38 -6.08 -2.46
CA MET A 102 1.01 -6.48 -2.70
C MET A 102 0.19 -5.21 -2.92
N ARG A 103 -0.45 -5.11 -4.08
CA ARG A 103 -1.27 -3.96 -4.50
C ARG A 103 -2.75 -4.28 -4.44
N PHE A 104 -3.12 -5.46 -4.93
CA PHE A 104 -4.51 -5.89 -5.01
C PHE A 104 -4.91 -6.58 -3.71
N TYR A 105 -5.69 -5.87 -2.90
CA TYR A 105 -6.02 -6.28 -1.54
C TYR A 105 -7.54 -6.35 -1.35
N PHE A 106 -8.00 -7.43 -0.76
CA PHE A 106 -9.41 -7.62 -0.42
C PHE A 106 -9.56 -7.62 1.10
N ARG A 107 -10.11 -6.55 1.65
CA ARG A 107 -10.30 -6.41 3.10
C ARG A 107 -11.08 -7.58 3.69
N ASN A 108 -10.71 -8.00 4.91
CA ASN A 108 -11.30 -9.14 5.61
C ASN A 108 -11.13 -10.51 4.91
N TRP A 109 -10.14 -10.68 4.03
CA TRP A 109 -9.78 -11.98 3.45
C TRP A 109 -9.44 -13.06 4.50
N HIS A 110 -9.05 -12.65 5.71
CA HIS A 110 -8.77 -13.56 6.83
C HIS A 110 -10.03 -13.96 7.62
N GLY A 111 -11.19 -13.37 7.35
CA GLY A 111 -12.49 -13.75 7.95
C GLY A 111 -12.61 -13.53 9.47
N LEU A 112 -11.87 -12.58 10.05
CA LEU A 112 -11.91 -12.31 11.50
C LEU A 112 -12.94 -11.23 11.87
N ASN A 113 -13.47 -10.51 10.88
CA ASN A 113 -14.53 -9.54 11.07
C ASN A 113 -15.85 -10.10 10.52
N GLU A 114 -16.74 -10.52 11.41
CA GLU A 114 -18.06 -11.09 11.06
C GLU A 114 -19.01 -10.08 10.40
N LYS A 115 -18.71 -8.77 10.48
CA LYS A 115 -19.54 -7.70 9.89
C LYS A 115 -19.22 -7.42 8.43
N GLU A 116 -18.08 -7.89 7.94
CA GLU A 116 -17.63 -7.73 6.56
C GLU A 116 -17.74 -9.07 5.82
N PRO A 117 -17.98 -9.08 4.50
CA PRO A 117 -18.06 -10.32 3.74
C PRO A 117 -16.74 -11.09 3.83
N ASN A 118 -16.84 -12.42 3.76
CA ASN A 118 -15.67 -13.28 3.64
C ASN A 118 -15.19 -13.31 2.19
N ILE A 119 -13.87 -13.32 1.97
CA ILE A 119 -13.26 -13.31 0.65
C ILE A 119 -12.47 -14.60 0.44
N CYS A 120 -12.79 -15.32 -0.63
CA CYS A 120 -12.13 -16.56 -0.99
C CYS A 120 -12.06 -16.71 -2.51
N ARG A 121 -11.16 -17.57 -2.97
CA ARG A 121 -11.08 -17.99 -4.37
C ARG A 121 -12.16 -19.04 -4.64
N TYR A 122 -12.61 -19.10 -5.88
CA TYR A 122 -13.50 -20.18 -6.32
C TYR A 122 -12.79 -21.52 -6.20
N ALA A 123 -13.42 -22.48 -5.50
CA ALA A 123 -12.96 -23.85 -5.42
C ALA A 123 -13.81 -24.76 -6.32
N LEU A 124 -13.21 -25.84 -6.83
CA LEU A 124 -13.95 -26.86 -7.56
C LEU A 124 -14.99 -27.48 -6.62
N LYS A 125 -16.27 -27.43 -7.00
CA LYS A 125 -17.37 -27.99 -6.21
C LYS A 125 -17.24 -29.53 -6.17
N SER A 126 -16.52 -30.05 -5.18
CA SER A 126 -16.57 -31.46 -4.79
C SER A 126 -17.47 -31.58 -3.55
N GLY A 127 -18.26 -32.65 -3.46
CA GLY A 127 -19.44 -32.74 -2.58
C GLY A 127 -19.24 -32.31 -1.11
N THR A 128 -20.34 -31.81 -0.54
CA THR A 128 -20.56 -31.34 0.86
C THR A 128 -19.77 -30.13 1.37
N ASP A 129 -18.60 -29.79 0.80
CA ASP A 129 -17.85 -28.59 1.22
C ASP A 129 -18.19 -27.38 0.34
N GLN A 130 -18.97 -26.44 0.90
CA GLN A 130 -19.27 -25.15 0.26
C GLN A 130 -18.18 -24.08 0.50
N GLY A 131 -16.98 -24.47 0.93
CA GLY A 131 -15.89 -23.54 1.22
C GLY A 131 -15.10 -23.15 -0.04
N GLY A 132 -14.82 -21.86 -0.22
CA GLY A 132 -13.84 -21.41 -1.21
C GLY A 132 -12.40 -21.69 -0.76
N SER A 133 -11.45 -21.66 -1.69
CA SER A 133 -10.03 -21.80 -1.36
C SER A 133 -9.48 -20.49 -0.76
N PRO A 134 -8.46 -20.56 0.13
CA PRO A 134 -7.86 -19.37 0.71
C PRO A 134 -7.34 -18.41 -0.36
N LEU A 135 -7.52 -17.11 -0.15
CA LEU A 135 -7.04 -16.09 -1.10
C LEU A 135 -5.52 -16.09 -1.22
N LEU A 136 -4.83 -16.21 -0.07
CA LEU A 136 -3.38 -16.12 0.06
C LEU A 136 -2.77 -17.47 0.42
N GLU A 137 -1.75 -17.85 -0.31
CA GLU A 137 -0.83 -18.92 0.09
C GLU A 137 0.17 -18.42 1.15
N ILE A 138 0.83 -19.34 1.83
CA ILE A 138 1.72 -19.02 2.96
C ILE A 138 2.84 -18.02 2.59
N PRO A 139 3.57 -18.17 1.45
CA PRO A 139 4.60 -17.19 1.09
C PRO A 139 4.03 -15.78 0.88
N SER A 140 2.83 -15.68 0.28
CA SER A 140 2.13 -14.41 0.06
C SER A 140 1.68 -13.77 1.37
N LEU A 141 1.24 -14.59 2.34
CA LEU A 141 0.90 -14.16 3.68
C LEU A 141 2.12 -13.63 4.45
N GLU A 142 3.23 -14.36 4.42
CA GLU A 142 4.49 -13.94 5.07
C GLU A 142 5.02 -12.62 4.50
N TYR A 143 4.91 -12.46 3.18
CA TYR A 143 5.29 -11.23 2.50
C TYR A 143 4.36 -10.07 2.88
N LEU A 144 3.04 -10.25 2.81
CA LEU A 144 2.05 -9.25 3.21
C LEU A 144 2.23 -8.84 4.68
N PHE A 145 2.49 -9.79 5.57
CA PHE A 145 2.78 -9.50 6.97
C PHE A 145 4.04 -8.64 7.13
N SER A 146 5.07 -8.89 6.32
CA SER A 146 6.31 -8.10 6.34
C SER A 146 6.12 -6.69 5.77
N GLN A 147 5.36 -6.56 4.68
CA GLN A 147 4.92 -5.28 4.14
C GLN A 147 4.08 -4.50 5.16
N ALA A 148 3.08 -5.13 5.77
CA ALA A 148 2.21 -4.52 6.79
C ALA A 148 2.99 -4.02 8.01
N LYS A 149 4.02 -4.77 8.46
CA LYS A 149 4.94 -4.29 9.52
C LYS A 149 5.73 -3.07 9.08
N TYR A 150 6.27 -3.09 7.87
CA TYR A 150 7.02 -1.96 7.32
C TYR A 150 6.12 -0.72 7.24
N GLU A 151 4.94 -0.85 6.65
CA GLU A 151 3.97 0.23 6.51
C GLU A 151 3.51 0.78 7.86
N PHE A 152 3.14 -0.09 8.81
CA PHE A 152 2.73 0.32 10.15
C PHE A 152 3.80 1.16 10.87
N VAL A 153 5.07 0.73 10.82
CA VAL A 153 6.19 1.46 11.43
C VAL A 153 6.45 2.79 10.71
N ASN A 154 6.30 2.81 9.39
CA ASN A 154 6.51 3.98 8.53
C ASN A 154 5.24 4.85 8.35
N GLU A 155 4.30 4.78 9.29
CA GLU A 155 3.20 5.74 9.47
C GLU A 155 2.08 5.71 8.41
N VAL A 156 1.46 4.55 8.17
CA VAL A 156 0.14 4.49 7.49
C VAL A 156 -0.90 5.40 8.18
N VAL A 157 -0.78 5.59 9.50
CA VAL A 157 -1.62 6.50 10.29
C VAL A 157 -0.73 7.43 11.12
N PRO A 158 -0.61 8.71 10.74
CA PRO A 158 0.05 9.71 11.55
C PRO A 158 -0.71 9.93 12.86
N MET A 159 0.00 10.00 13.98
CA MET A 159 -0.63 10.28 15.28
C MET A 159 -1.29 11.67 15.31
N GLU A 160 -0.81 12.59 14.48
CA GLU A 160 -1.31 13.95 14.32
C GLU A 160 -2.71 14.03 13.70
N ASP A 161 -3.19 12.96 13.06
CA ASP A 161 -4.53 12.91 12.47
C ASP A 161 -5.59 12.45 13.48
N VAL A 162 -5.16 11.97 14.65
CA VAL A 162 -6.03 11.55 15.76
C VAL A 162 -6.41 12.76 16.61
N LYS A 163 -7.72 13.03 16.71
CA LYS A 163 -8.21 14.31 17.26
C LYS A 163 -8.62 14.24 18.73
N SER A 164 -9.07 13.07 19.21
CA SER A 164 -9.53 12.90 20.61
C SER A 164 -8.53 12.14 21.47
N GLU A 165 -8.50 12.45 22.77
CA GLU A 165 -7.67 11.75 23.75
C GLU A 165 -8.02 10.26 23.85
N GLU A 166 -9.30 9.91 23.71
CA GLU A 166 -9.78 8.53 23.72
C GLU A 166 -9.27 7.74 22.52
N GLU A 167 -9.27 8.33 21.32
CA GLU A 167 -8.69 7.72 20.12
C GLU A 167 -7.17 7.61 20.23
N ILE A 168 -6.49 8.63 20.78
CA ILE A 168 -5.03 8.58 21.01
C ILE A 168 -4.69 7.43 21.96
N SER A 169 -5.44 7.29 23.05
CA SER A 169 -5.25 6.21 24.03
C SER A 169 -5.46 4.83 23.40
N ARG A 170 -6.53 4.66 22.63
CA ARG A 170 -6.79 3.42 21.86
C ARG A 170 -5.68 3.10 20.88
N PHE A 171 -5.28 4.08 20.07
CA PHE A 171 -4.19 3.94 19.11
C PHE A 171 -2.88 3.50 19.77
N LYS A 172 -2.52 4.10 20.93
CA LYS A 172 -1.33 3.73 21.70
C LYS A 172 -1.40 2.29 22.19
N ASN A 173 -2.53 1.87 22.76
CA ASN A 173 -2.71 0.51 23.29
C ASN A 173 -2.70 -0.55 22.18
N GLU A 174 -3.41 -0.31 21.09
CA GLU A 174 -3.41 -1.21 19.93
C GLU A 174 -2.02 -1.27 19.28
N SER A 175 -1.30 -0.15 19.19
CA SER A 175 0.09 -0.14 18.71
C SER A 175 1.03 -0.98 19.58
N LEU A 176 0.85 -0.95 20.91
CA LEU A 176 1.61 -1.84 21.81
C LEU A 176 1.22 -3.31 21.58
N GLY A 177 -0.06 -3.60 21.36
CA GLY A 177 -0.54 -4.94 20.99
C GLY A 177 0.08 -5.45 19.69
N MET A 178 0.15 -4.61 18.66
CA MET A 178 0.84 -4.90 17.40
C MET A 178 2.32 -5.21 17.60
N ALA A 179 3.00 -4.47 18.47
CA ALA A 179 4.39 -4.75 18.82
C ALA A 179 4.56 -6.11 19.54
N VAL A 180 3.62 -6.49 20.41
CA VAL A 180 3.61 -7.83 21.05
C VAL A 180 3.44 -8.93 20.01
N LEU A 181 2.50 -8.79 19.07
CA LEU A 181 2.29 -9.75 17.99
C LEU A 181 3.55 -9.91 17.14
N HIS A 182 4.16 -8.81 16.72
CA HIS A 182 5.42 -8.82 15.96
C HIS A 182 6.53 -9.55 16.74
N LEU A 183 6.80 -9.15 17.98
CA LEU A 183 7.88 -9.73 18.77
C LEU A 183 7.63 -11.21 19.13
N SER A 184 6.37 -11.60 19.29
CA SER A 184 6.00 -13.01 19.51
C SER A 184 6.26 -13.85 18.26
N HIS A 185 5.88 -13.36 17.08
CA HIS A 185 6.19 -14.03 15.81
C HIS A 185 7.70 -14.18 15.62
N GLN A 186 8.48 -13.12 15.91
CA GLN A 186 9.94 -13.19 15.84
C GLN A 186 10.53 -14.20 16.84
N ALA A 187 9.98 -14.28 18.06
CA ALA A 187 10.42 -15.25 19.06
C ALA A 187 10.15 -16.70 18.63
N MET A 188 9.04 -16.96 17.93
CA MET A 188 8.75 -18.28 17.37
C MET A 188 9.76 -18.69 16.28
N GLN A 189 10.28 -17.73 15.50
CA GLN A 189 11.27 -18.01 14.45
C GLN A 189 12.71 -18.14 14.98
N THR A 190 13.07 -17.34 15.98
CA THR A 190 14.47 -17.22 16.46
C THR A 190 14.71 -17.90 17.81
N GLY A 191 13.67 -18.37 18.48
CA GLY A 191 13.73 -18.94 19.84
C GLY A 191 13.98 -17.91 20.95
N CYS A 192 14.12 -16.62 20.63
CA CYS A 192 14.40 -15.57 21.59
C CYS A 192 13.55 -14.32 21.32
N MET A 193 13.11 -13.66 22.40
CA MET A 193 12.34 -12.43 22.29
C MET A 193 13.20 -11.20 22.62
N PHE A 194 13.48 -10.39 21.61
CA PHE A 194 14.18 -9.12 21.79
C PHE A 194 13.19 -8.02 22.20
N LEU A 195 13.30 -7.51 23.43
CA LEU A 195 12.33 -6.59 24.04
C LEU A 195 12.34 -5.13 23.52
N ASN A 196 12.93 -4.84 22.36
CA ASN A 196 12.98 -3.47 21.82
C ASN A 196 11.73 -3.13 20.99
N PHE A 197 10.58 -3.02 21.66
CA PHE A 197 9.28 -2.75 21.02
C PHE A 197 9.21 -1.41 20.28
N LEU A 198 10.12 -0.46 20.55
CA LEU A 198 10.14 0.85 19.88
C LEU A 198 10.38 0.76 18.37
N ARG A 199 10.95 -0.35 17.88
CA ARG A 199 11.12 -0.63 16.44
C ARG A 199 9.90 -1.28 15.79
N CYS A 200 8.89 -1.64 16.59
CA CYS A 200 7.69 -2.35 16.17
C CYS A 200 6.44 -1.48 16.26
N ILE A 201 6.59 -0.18 16.50
CA ILE A 201 5.50 0.80 16.61
C ILE A 201 5.73 1.95 15.60
N PRO A 202 4.70 2.77 15.30
CA PRO A 202 4.84 3.90 14.39
C PRO A 202 5.90 4.90 14.86
N ARG A 203 6.67 5.47 13.93
CA ARG A 203 7.75 6.42 14.23
C ARG A 203 7.26 7.63 15.04
N SER A 204 6.07 8.16 14.74
CA SER A 204 5.40 9.25 15.47
C SER A 204 5.15 8.87 16.92
N PHE A 205 4.68 7.64 17.18
CA PHE A 205 4.50 7.14 18.54
C PHE A 205 5.83 6.97 19.26
N ALA A 206 6.83 6.35 18.62
CA ALA A 206 8.17 6.22 19.20
C ALA A 206 8.77 7.59 19.56
N LYS A 207 8.58 8.61 18.69
CA LYS A 207 9.00 9.99 18.93
C LYS A 207 8.23 10.63 20.07
N HIS A 208 6.92 10.39 20.19
CA HIS A 208 6.12 10.84 21.34
C HIS A 208 6.66 10.26 22.65
N ILE A 209 6.90 8.94 22.70
CA ILE A 209 7.49 8.26 23.87
C ILE A 209 8.85 8.87 24.21
N SER A 210 9.67 9.21 23.23
CA SER A 210 10.98 9.81 23.47
C SER A 210 10.90 11.18 24.18
N LYS A 211 9.82 11.94 23.93
CA LYS A 211 9.56 13.25 24.53
C LYS A 211 8.86 13.18 25.90
N ASP A 212 8.22 12.05 26.20
CA ASP A 212 7.53 11.84 27.48
C ASP A 212 8.47 11.91 28.69
N ASN A 213 7.90 12.24 29.85
CA ASN A 213 8.63 12.25 31.12
C ASN A 213 9.10 10.84 31.53
N PHE A 214 10.06 10.78 32.45
CA PHE A 214 10.70 9.52 32.86
C PHE A 214 9.71 8.49 33.45
N LEU A 215 8.75 8.95 34.27
CA LEU A 215 7.75 8.08 34.88
C LEU A 215 6.81 7.47 33.82
N THR A 216 6.37 8.27 32.85
CA THR A 216 5.56 7.81 31.73
C THR A 216 6.30 6.75 30.92
N LYS A 217 7.60 6.94 30.64
CA LYS A 217 8.42 5.94 29.94
C LYS A 217 8.52 4.61 30.71
N ILE A 218 8.70 4.67 32.03
CA ILE A 218 8.69 3.46 32.88
C ILE A 218 7.32 2.78 32.82
N ARG A 219 6.24 3.55 32.94
CA ARG A 219 4.87 3.04 32.89
C ARG A 219 4.60 2.30 31.58
N ILE A 220 4.96 2.88 30.43
CA ILE A 220 4.79 2.24 29.11
C ILE A 220 5.58 0.94 29.02
N ARG A 221 6.84 0.93 29.48
CA ARG A 221 7.65 -0.30 29.49
C ARG A 221 7.06 -1.39 30.37
N ARG A 222 6.51 -1.03 31.53
CA ARG A 222 5.85 -1.98 32.43
C ARG A 222 4.57 -2.55 31.81
N VAL A 223 3.72 -1.71 31.23
CA VAL A 223 2.51 -2.15 30.51
C VAL A 223 2.87 -3.09 29.36
N PHE A 224 3.90 -2.75 28.59
CA PHE A 224 4.39 -3.62 27.52
C PHE A 224 4.88 -4.98 28.05
N ALA A 225 5.66 -4.99 29.14
CA ALA A 225 6.13 -6.22 29.76
C ALA A 225 4.96 -7.09 30.30
N GLU A 226 3.95 -6.46 30.91
CA GLU A 226 2.75 -7.15 31.38
C GLU A 226 1.95 -7.76 30.21
N PHE A 227 1.82 -7.05 29.07
CA PHE A 227 1.19 -7.60 27.87
C PHE A 227 1.95 -8.80 27.30
N VAL A 228 3.27 -8.69 27.18
CA VAL A 228 4.14 -9.78 26.75
C VAL A 228 3.95 -11.01 27.65
N GLN A 229 4.05 -10.82 28.97
CA GLN A 229 3.94 -11.92 29.93
C GLN A 229 2.57 -12.60 29.82
N THR A 230 1.50 -11.81 29.76
CA THR A 230 0.14 -12.31 29.63
C THR A 230 -0.05 -13.10 28.33
N PHE A 231 0.47 -12.57 27.22
CA PHE A 231 0.37 -13.21 25.91
C PHE A 231 1.15 -14.53 25.85
N GLN A 232 2.36 -14.57 26.41
CA GLN A 232 3.15 -15.80 26.50
C GLN A 232 2.42 -16.87 27.33
N GLN A 233 2.05 -16.55 28.57
CA GLN A 233 1.47 -17.51 29.52
C GLN A 233 0.08 -18.03 29.09
N HIS A 234 -0.74 -17.19 28.46
CA HIS A 234 -2.13 -17.54 28.19
C HIS A 234 -2.42 -17.91 26.73
N THR A 235 -1.53 -17.57 25.80
CA THR A 235 -1.76 -17.74 24.37
C THR A 235 -0.70 -18.63 23.73
N VAL A 236 0.59 -18.28 23.86
CA VAL A 236 1.68 -19.01 23.20
C VAL A 236 1.98 -20.34 23.89
N ASP A 237 2.21 -20.35 25.22
CA ASP A 237 2.60 -21.56 25.97
C ASP A 237 1.50 -22.62 26.00
N LYS A 238 0.25 -22.21 25.77
CA LYS A 238 -0.91 -23.11 25.67
C LYS A 238 -1.14 -23.64 24.26
N GLY A 239 -0.27 -23.32 23.29
CA GLY A 239 -0.39 -23.74 21.89
C GLY A 239 -1.64 -23.21 21.20
N ARG A 240 -2.22 -22.10 21.69
CA ARG A 240 -3.51 -21.57 21.20
C ARG A 240 -3.37 -20.64 19.99
N LEU A 241 -2.14 -20.33 19.58
CA LEU A 241 -1.87 -19.38 18.52
C LEU A 241 -0.58 -19.79 17.79
N GLY A 242 -0.72 -20.19 16.53
CA GLY A 242 0.40 -20.46 15.65
C GLY A 242 0.91 -19.18 14.97
N ALA A 243 1.95 -19.32 14.15
CA ALA A 243 2.55 -18.20 13.43
C ALA A 243 1.55 -17.55 12.47
N GLN A 244 0.71 -18.34 11.81
CA GLN A 244 -0.31 -17.86 10.87
C GLN A 244 -1.39 -17.04 11.56
N GLU A 245 -1.88 -17.49 12.71
CA GLU A 245 -2.90 -16.76 13.49
C GLU A 245 -2.37 -15.43 14.02
N ILE A 246 -1.07 -15.34 14.35
CA ILE A 246 -0.42 -14.07 14.69
C ILE A 246 -0.45 -13.13 13.49
N MET A 247 -0.10 -13.62 12.29
CA MET A 247 -0.12 -12.81 11.07
C MET A 247 -1.54 -12.30 10.76
N TYR A 248 -2.56 -13.16 10.84
CA TYR A 248 -3.96 -12.78 10.65
C TYR A 248 -4.40 -11.72 11.65
N LYS A 249 -4.09 -11.91 12.93
CA LYS A 249 -4.46 -10.96 13.98
C LYS A 249 -3.77 -9.62 13.80
N TYR A 250 -2.51 -9.62 13.39
CA TYR A 250 -1.76 -8.40 13.10
C TYR A 250 -2.38 -7.63 11.94
N ILE A 251 -2.63 -8.29 10.81
CA ILE A 251 -3.20 -7.65 9.61
C ILE A 251 -4.62 -7.16 9.91
N SER A 252 -5.45 -7.96 10.59
CA SER A 252 -6.79 -7.55 11.01
C SER A 252 -6.75 -6.34 11.94
N THR A 253 -5.84 -6.29 12.91
CA THR A 253 -5.72 -5.10 13.77
C THR A 253 -5.21 -3.88 12.98
N LEU A 254 -4.32 -4.07 12.00
CA LEU A 254 -3.90 -3.00 11.11
C LEU A 254 -5.07 -2.45 10.28
N GLU A 255 -5.93 -3.32 9.73
CA GLU A 255 -7.12 -2.90 9.00
C GLU A 255 -8.04 -2.00 9.85
N HIS A 256 -8.17 -2.28 11.15
CA HIS A 256 -8.96 -1.45 12.08
C HIS A 256 -8.28 -0.13 12.41
N LEU A 257 -6.97 -0.16 12.68
CA LEU A 257 -6.17 1.03 12.98
C LEU A 257 -6.07 1.99 11.78
N ALA A 258 -5.97 1.43 10.59
CA ALA A 258 -5.76 2.13 9.33
C ALA A 258 -6.89 1.79 8.34
N PRO A 259 -8.04 2.49 8.40
CA PRO A 259 -9.16 2.21 7.50
C PRO A 259 -8.83 2.36 6.02
N GLN A 260 -7.79 3.13 5.70
CA GLN A 260 -7.32 3.29 4.33
C GLN A 260 -6.57 2.05 3.85
N PHE A 261 -5.93 1.25 4.70
CA PHE A 261 -5.10 0.11 4.31
C PHE A 261 -5.78 -0.80 3.28
N GLY A 262 -5.12 -0.98 2.13
CA GLY A 262 -5.63 -1.77 0.99
C GLY A 262 -6.58 -1.02 0.05
N THR A 263 -6.67 0.32 0.14
CA THR A 263 -7.50 1.18 -0.73
C THR A 263 -6.70 2.33 -1.36
N GLU A 264 -6.76 2.56 -2.67
CA GLU A 264 -6.07 3.68 -3.32
C GLU A 264 -7.03 4.85 -3.56
N THR A 265 -6.62 6.07 -3.23
CA THR A 265 -7.38 7.31 -3.42
C THR A 265 -6.64 8.24 -4.38
N PHE A 266 -7.30 8.66 -5.45
CA PHE A 266 -6.75 9.51 -6.49
C PHE A 266 -7.39 10.89 -6.41
N PRO A 267 -6.62 11.95 -6.09
CA PRO A 267 -7.10 13.31 -6.20
C PRO A 267 -7.16 13.72 -7.68
N VAL A 268 -8.33 14.17 -8.13
CA VAL A 268 -8.54 14.57 -9.53
C VAL A 268 -8.96 16.02 -9.66
N CYS A 269 -8.52 16.66 -10.75
CA CYS A 269 -8.79 18.07 -11.03
C CYS A 269 -10.20 18.29 -11.56
N ASN A 270 -10.73 17.31 -12.30
CA ASN A 270 -12.09 17.30 -12.82
C ASN A 270 -12.64 15.87 -12.79
N LEU A 271 -13.95 15.75 -12.54
CA LEU A 271 -14.70 14.50 -12.61
C LEU A 271 -16.10 14.80 -13.15
N GLU A 272 -16.46 14.14 -14.26
CA GLU A 272 -17.78 14.22 -14.90
C GLU A 272 -18.40 12.83 -14.99
N LEU A 273 -19.71 12.76 -14.73
CA LEU A 273 -20.51 11.56 -14.94
C LEU A 273 -21.47 11.82 -16.10
N ARG A 274 -21.51 10.92 -17.07
CA ARG A 274 -22.38 11.01 -18.26
C ARG A 274 -23.21 9.75 -18.40
N GLU A 275 -24.44 9.90 -18.90
CA GLU A 275 -25.25 8.81 -19.45
C GLU A 275 -25.20 8.93 -20.98
N GLU A 276 -24.78 7.89 -21.72
CA GLU A 276 -24.62 7.97 -23.19
C GLU A 276 -25.96 8.17 -23.95
N GLY A 277 -27.09 8.29 -23.25
CA GLY A 277 -28.41 8.60 -23.82
C GLY A 277 -28.61 10.06 -24.24
N ASP A 278 -27.77 10.99 -23.78
CA ASP A 278 -27.74 12.36 -24.31
C ASP A 278 -26.89 12.34 -25.59
N GLY A 279 -27.53 12.52 -26.76
CA GLY A 279 -26.97 12.40 -28.10
C GLY A 279 -25.82 13.36 -28.50
N SER A 280 -24.95 13.73 -27.56
CA SER A 280 -23.68 14.39 -27.80
C SER A 280 -22.59 13.34 -28.05
N SER A 281 -22.67 12.68 -29.21
CA SER A 281 -21.53 11.92 -29.75
C SER A 281 -20.38 12.91 -29.98
N SER A 282 -19.44 12.98 -29.06
CA SER A 282 -18.26 13.84 -29.20
C SER A 282 -16.98 13.04 -29.05
N TYR A 283 -16.82 12.05 -29.93
CA TYR A 283 -15.50 11.59 -30.41
C TYR A 283 -14.76 12.68 -31.23
N ALA A 284 -15.05 13.97 -31.02
CA ALA A 284 -14.62 15.05 -31.88
C ALA A 284 -14.40 16.39 -31.14
N ASN A 285 -13.75 16.37 -29.97
CA ASN A 285 -13.18 17.59 -29.37
C ASN A 285 -11.77 17.36 -28.79
N THR A 286 -10.98 16.47 -29.38
CA THR A 286 -9.56 16.27 -29.04
C THR A 286 -8.59 17.10 -29.91
N THR A 287 -9.06 18.02 -30.75
CA THR A 287 -8.22 18.79 -31.68
C THR A 287 -7.99 20.27 -31.35
N HIS A 288 -8.32 20.74 -30.13
CA HIS A 288 -7.86 22.05 -29.64
C HIS A 288 -7.26 21.97 -28.23
N ALA A 289 -6.16 21.25 -28.11
CA ALA A 289 -5.13 21.53 -27.11
C ALA A 289 -3.78 21.65 -27.83
N GLN A 290 -3.66 22.69 -28.67
CA GLN A 290 -2.36 23.15 -29.14
C GLN A 290 -1.50 23.52 -27.92
N GLY A 291 -0.40 22.77 -27.77
CA GLY A 291 0.85 23.17 -27.14
C GLY A 291 0.75 24.17 -25.99
N VAL A 292 0.51 23.66 -24.79
CA VAL A 292 1.12 24.27 -23.60
C VAL A 292 1.68 23.14 -22.76
N THR A 293 2.99 22.91 -22.89
CA THR A 293 3.80 22.33 -21.82
C THR A 293 3.62 23.21 -20.58
N LYS A 294 2.61 22.91 -19.77
CA LYS A 294 2.32 23.58 -18.50
C LYS A 294 2.76 22.67 -17.37
N ASP A 295 4.04 22.31 -17.38
CA ASP A 295 4.70 21.46 -16.38
C ASP A 295 4.72 22.06 -14.96
N ASN A 296 4.00 23.15 -14.68
CA ASN A 296 4.04 23.81 -13.37
C ASN A 296 2.70 24.42 -12.90
N PHE A 297 1.54 24.02 -13.46
CA PHE A 297 0.25 24.41 -12.90
C PHE A 297 -0.65 23.19 -12.68
N THR A 298 -0.58 22.62 -11.48
CA THR A 298 -1.54 21.63 -11.01
C THR A 298 -2.84 22.36 -10.66
N ALA A 299 -3.92 22.09 -11.41
CA ALA A 299 -5.23 22.60 -11.05
C ALA A 299 -5.63 22.08 -9.64
N PRO A 300 -6.41 22.84 -8.86
CA PRO A 300 -6.80 22.40 -7.53
C PRO A 300 -7.66 21.14 -7.62
N THR A 301 -7.42 20.20 -6.71
CA THR A 301 -8.23 18.98 -6.57
C THR A 301 -9.68 19.35 -6.29
N THR A 302 -10.60 18.84 -7.10
CA THR A 302 -12.05 19.06 -6.95
C THR A 302 -12.76 17.81 -6.43
N HIS A 303 -12.23 16.63 -6.75
CA HIS A 303 -12.80 15.34 -6.38
C HIS A 303 -11.70 14.37 -5.96
N GLU A 304 -12.13 13.32 -5.27
CA GLU A 304 -11.32 12.14 -4.99
C GLU A 304 -12.04 10.90 -5.51
N ILE A 305 -11.28 9.98 -6.10
CA ILE A 305 -11.74 8.66 -6.52
C ILE A 305 -11.07 7.65 -5.59
N ASN A 306 -11.85 6.83 -4.88
CA ASN A 306 -11.35 5.73 -4.07
C ASN A 306 -11.63 4.39 -4.77
N VAL A 307 -10.63 3.51 -4.74
CA VAL A 307 -10.71 2.16 -5.30
C VAL A 307 -10.34 1.15 -4.22
N SER A 308 -11.17 0.13 -4.05
CA SER A 308 -10.89 -0.99 -3.14
C SER A 308 -11.45 -2.30 -3.69
N GLY A 309 -10.79 -3.42 -3.39
CA GLY A 309 -11.20 -4.73 -3.92
C GLY A 309 -12.61 -5.18 -3.51
N THR A 310 -13.18 -4.62 -2.44
CA THR A 310 -14.50 -5.04 -1.93
C THR A 310 -15.63 -4.03 -2.16
N LYS A 311 -15.32 -2.84 -2.70
CA LYS A 311 -16.34 -1.77 -2.92
C LYS A 311 -16.27 -1.15 -4.32
N GLY A 312 -15.43 -1.69 -5.20
CA GLY A 312 -15.27 -1.15 -6.55
C GLY A 312 -14.72 0.28 -6.55
N ILE A 313 -15.33 1.12 -7.39
CA ILE A 313 -14.97 2.52 -7.61
C ILE A 313 -15.97 3.42 -6.88
N GLN A 314 -15.46 4.29 -6.02
CA GLN A 314 -16.24 5.30 -5.31
C GLN A 314 -15.64 6.68 -5.53
N TRP A 315 -16.44 7.74 -5.40
CA TRP A 315 -15.94 9.11 -5.53
C TRP A 315 -16.61 10.06 -4.55
N ARG A 316 -15.98 11.22 -4.31
CA ARG A 316 -16.56 12.33 -3.54
C ARG A 316 -16.03 13.68 -4.00
N LYS A 317 -16.78 14.74 -3.69
CA LYS A 317 -16.33 16.14 -3.87
C LYS A 317 -15.45 16.57 -2.70
N VAL A 318 -14.39 17.34 -2.97
CA VAL A 318 -13.48 17.87 -1.95
C VAL A 318 -13.37 19.39 -2.10
N SER A 319 -13.56 20.12 -1.01
CA SER A 319 -13.50 21.59 -0.97
C SER A 319 -12.16 22.06 -0.40
N GLY A 320 -11.14 22.29 -1.26
CA GLY A 320 -9.95 23.13 -0.99
C GLY A 320 -9.07 22.85 0.24
N GLN A 321 -9.46 21.95 1.16
CA GLN A 321 -8.75 21.59 2.37
C GLN A 321 -8.41 20.10 2.33
N LYS A 322 -7.11 19.85 2.15
CA LYS A 322 -6.43 18.54 2.25
C LYS A 322 -7.06 17.44 1.40
N ALA A 323 -6.69 17.40 0.12
CA ALA A 323 -6.72 16.15 -0.63
C ALA A 323 -6.00 15.06 0.19
N GLN A 324 -6.67 13.93 0.40
CA GLN A 324 -6.10 12.76 1.05
C GLN A 324 -5.09 12.14 0.09
N ALA A 325 -3.81 12.36 0.39
CA ALA A 325 -2.72 11.68 -0.31
C ALA A 325 -2.71 10.20 0.08
N ASN A 326 -2.44 9.32 -0.89
CA ASN A 326 -2.16 7.91 -0.65
C ASN A 326 -1.03 7.77 0.37
N SER A 327 -1.33 7.16 1.52
CA SER A 327 -0.40 7.04 2.66
C SER A 327 0.50 5.80 2.58
N TYR A 328 0.36 4.97 1.54
CA TYR A 328 1.23 3.82 1.30
C TYR A 328 2.65 4.32 1.09
N LEU A 329 3.49 4.17 2.12
CA LEU A 329 4.93 4.33 2.02
C LEU A 329 5.43 5.80 1.93
N ARG A 330 4.80 6.72 2.67
CA ARG A 330 5.35 8.08 2.84
C ARG A 330 6.66 8.05 3.64
N ASN A 331 7.81 8.01 2.97
CA ASN A 331 9.10 8.22 3.63
C ASN A 331 9.51 9.70 3.50
N ASP A 332 9.07 10.53 4.45
CA ASP A 332 9.46 11.95 4.47
C ASP A 332 10.17 12.32 5.77
N SER A 333 11.49 12.12 5.81
CA SER A 333 12.39 12.85 6.73
C SER A 333 12.52 14.32 6.32
N ALA A 334 12.22 14.68 5.06
CA ALA A 334 12.42 16.01 4.49
C ALA A 334 11.27 17.02 4.76
N ASN A 335 10.02 16.57 4.93
CA ASN A 335 8.88 17.48 5.16
C ASN A 335 8.73 17.96 6.62
N TYR A 336 9.53 17.44 7.56
CA TYR A 336 9.45 17.83 8.98
C TYR A 336 10.03 19.22 9.28
N MET A 337 10.76 19.84 8.34
CA MET A 337 11.44 21.12 8.54
C MET A 337 10.69 22.36 7.99
N ARG A 338 9.54 22.20 7.33
CA ARG A 338 8.88 23.32 6.62
C ARG A 338 7.48 23.74 7.12
N LYS A 339 7.08 23.35 8.34
CA LYS A 339 5.90 23.94 9.01
C LYS A 339 6.32 25.06 9.96
N THR A 340 6.55 26.24 9.43
CA THR A 340 6.51 27.48 10.21
C THR A 340 5.09 27.69 10.72
N LYS A 341 4.94 27.95 12.02
CA LYS A 341 3.69 28.32 12.71
C LYS A 341 2.90 29.36 11.89
N GLN A 342 1.79 28.95 11.28
CA GLN A 342 0.70 29.87 10.98
C GLN A 342 -0.37 29.65 12.05
N GLN A 343 -0.52 30.64 12.93
CA GLN A 343 -1.66 30.75 13.83
C GLN A 343 -2.91 30.96 12.98
N SER A 344 -3.78 29.96 12.91
CA SER A 344 -5.13 30.12 12.36
C SER A 344 -6.06 30.63 13.46
N SER A 345 -6.50 31.87 13.32
CA SER A 345 -7.67 32.42 14.01
C SER A 345 -8.95 31.71 13.54
N PRO A 346 -10.01 31.64 14.37
CA PRO A 346 -11.22 30.89 14.04
C PRO A 346 -12.09 31.71 13.09
N THR A 347 -12.39 31.16 11.92
CA THR A 347 -13.47 31.67 11.08
C THR A 347 -14.45 30.54 10.87
N GLU A 348 -15.61 30.67 11.50
CA GLU A 348 -16.80 29.89 11.23
C GLU A 348 -17.19 30.06 9.76
N GLN A 349 -17.33 28.97 9.00
CA GLN A 349 -18.36 28.84 7.96
C GLN A 349 -18.38 27.45 7.29
N ASN A 350 -19.59 26.92 7.20
CA ASN A 350 -20.13 25.90 6.29
C ASN A 350 -19.79 24.42 6.53
N ALA A 351 -20.27 23.93 7.67
CA ALA A 351 -20.65 22.53 7.83
C ALA A 351 -21.94 22.24 7.03
N ASN A 352 -21.85 21.82 5.76
CA ASN A 352 -22.93 21.11 5.05
C ASN A 352 -22.55 20.63 3.62
N THR A 353 -21.37 20.03 3.45
CA THR A 353 -21.18 19.02 2.39
C THR A 353 -20.81 17.71 3.08
N PRO A 354 -21.64 16.66 3.00
CA PRO A 354 -21.30 15.40 3.63
C PRO A 354 -20.07 14.83 2.91
N ASN A 355 -19.03 14.55 3.67
CA ASN A 355 -17.77 13.92 3.26
C ASN A 355 -17.98 12.43 2.89
N LYS A 356 -19.11 12.12 2.24
CA LYS A 356 -19.65 10.78 2.00
C LYS A 356 -19.20 10.29 0.62
N TRP A 357 -18.74 9.05 0.58
CA TRP A 357 -18.41 8.34 -0.66
C TRP A 357 -19.68 7.96 -1.42
N THR A 358 -19.68 8.20 -2.73
CA THR A 358 -20.71 7.79 -3.68
C THR A 358 -20.17 6.66 -4.54
N SER A 359 -20.93 5.57 -4.68
CA SER A 359 -20.55 4.45 -5.55
C SER A 359 -20.69 4.85 -7.02
N PHE A 360 -19.71 4.51 -7.85
CA PHE A 360 -19.82 4.57 -9.30
C PHE A 360 -20.23 3.20 -9.85
N CYS A 361 -19.33 2.22 -9.83
CA CYS A 361 -19.60 0.84 -10.26
C CYS A 361 -18.64 -0.15 -9.57
N ASP A 362 -18.97 -1.43 -9.60
CA ASP A 362 -18.01 -2.51 -9.33
C ASP A 362 -17.20 -2.88 -10.58
N PHE A 363 -16.12 -3.63 -10.42
CA PHE A 363 -15.21 -3.97 -11.52
C PHE A 363 -15.88 -4.77 -12.65
N PRO A 364 -16.70 -5.81 -12.40
CA PRO A 364 -17.33 -6.58 -13.48
C PRO A 364 -18.28 -5.78 -14.37
N GLU A 365 -18.73 -4.60 -13.91
CA GLU A 365 -19.62 -3.72 -14.66
C GLU A 365 -18.87 -2.88 -15.72
N ILE A 366 -17.53 -2.81 -15.65
CA ILE A 366 -16.72 -2.04 -16.59
C ILE A 366 -16.63 -2.77 -17.94
N THR A 367 -16.85 -2.03 -19.04
CA THR A 367 -16.76 -2.57 -20.41
C THR A 367 -15.45 -2.19 -21.08
N HIS A 368 -15.05 -0.92 -20.99
CA HIS A 368 -13.79 -0.43 -21.56
C HIS A 368 -13.28 0.78 -20.80
N ILE A 369 -11.96 0.99 -20.86
CA ILE A 369 -11.30 2.19 -20.33
C ILE A 369 -10.45 2.83 -21.43
N ALA A 370 -10.72 4.11 -21.71
CA ALA A 370 -9.95 4.93 -22.63
C ALA A 370 -9.01 5.88 -21.88
N ILE A 371 -7.80 6.07 -22.39
CA ILE A 371 -6.79 6.99 -21.85
C ILE A 371 -6.25 7.92 -22.93
N ALA A 372 -6.16 9.21 -22.61
CA ALA A 372 -5.52 10.22 -23.45
C ALA A 372 -4.67 11.16 -22.57
N GLY A 373 -3.36 10.92 -22.51
CA GLY A 373 -2.47 11.66 -21.62
C GLY A 373 -2.78 11.40 -20.14
N ALA A 374 -3.36 12.39 -19.46
CA ALA A 374 -3.81 12.30 -18.07
C ALA A 374 -5.35 12.15 -17.92
N ASN A 375 -6.09 12.12 -19.03
CA ASN A 375 -7.54 11.95 -19.02
C ASN A 375 -7.91 10.48 -19.13
N VAL A 376 -8.90 10.06 -18.35
CA VAL A 376 -9.42 8.68 -18.30
C VAL A 376 -10.95 8.71 -18.45
N CYS A 377 -11.53 7.91 -19.34
CA CYS A 377 -12.97 7.58 -19.35
C CYS A 377 -13.16 6.10 -19.04
N ILE A 378 -14.04 5.82 -18.10
CA ILE A 378 -14.44 4.47 -17.70
C ILE A 378 -15.90 4.31 -18.08
N SER A 379 -16.19 3.37 -18.98
CA SER A 379 -17.57 3.10 -19.39
C SER A 379 -18.09 1.78 -18.82
N THR A 380 -19.36 1.76 -18.42
CA THR A 380 -20.03 0.60 -17.83
C THR A 380 -21.00 -0.07 -18.81
N GLN A 381 -21.54 -1.23 -18.43
CA GLN A 381 -22.56 -1.95 -19.21
C GLN A 381 -23.88 -1.18 -19.35
N ASP A 382 -24.19 -0.31 -18.39
CA ASP A 382 -25.40 0.52 -18.36
C ASP A 382 -25.24 1.84 -19.13
N ASN A 383 -24.20 1.96 -19.95
CA ASN A 383 -23.86 3.16 -20.73
C ASN A 383 -23.65 4.41 -19.86
N HIS A 384 -23.13 4.24 -18.64
CA HIS A 384 -22.60 5.35 -17.85
C HIS A 384 -21.09 5.49 -18.12
N CYS A 385 -20.58 6.71 -18.31
CA CYS A 385 -19.13 6.99 -18.28
C CYS A 385 -18.77 7.91 -17.12
N LEU A 386 -17.65 7.59 -16.47
CA LEU A 386 -16.91 8.47 -15.58
C LEU A 386 -15.69 9.01 -16.33
N GLU A 387 -15.65 10.32 -16.57
CA GLU A 387 -14.50 11.03 -17.13
C GLU A 387 -13.74 11.72 -16.00
N ALA A 388 -12.43 11.45 -15.88
CA ALA A 388 -11.57 12.03 -14.85
C ALA A 388 -10.27 12.57 -15.43
N GLN A 389 -9.83 13.72 -14.91
CA GLN A 389 -8.51 14.30 -15.19
C GLN A 389 -7.56 14.08 -14.02
N MET A 390 -6.59 13.18 -14.24
CA MET A 390 -5.54 12.84 -13.29
C MET A 390 -4.45 13.92 -13.25
N ASN A 391 -3.55 13.89 -12.27
CA ASN A 391 -2.49 14.90 -12.14
C ASN A 391 -1.33 14.68 -13.13
N SER A 392 -1.18 13.46 -13.65
CA SER A 392 -0.16 13.14 -14.65
C SER A 392 -0.55 11.91 -15.48
N SER A 393 0.12 11.71 -16.62
CA SER A 393 -0.06 10.49 -17.41
C SER A 393 0.40 9.24 -16.65
N GLN A 394 1.45 9.34 -15.83
CA GLN A 394 1.90 8.23 -15.00
C GLN A 394 0.85 7.84 -13.94
N GLU A 395 0.22 8.82 -13.30
CA GLU A 395 -0.87 8.57 -12.36
C GLU A 395 -2.10 7.97 -13.05
N ALA A 396 -2.42 8.41 -14.28
CA ALA A 396 -3.48 7.79 -15.08
C ALA A 396 -3.19 6.32 -15.38
N ARG A 397 -1.97 5.96 -15.81
CA ARG A 397 -1.56 4.57 -16.02
C ARG A 397 -1.57 3.75 -14.72
N SER A 398 -1.17 4.36 -13.60
CA SER A 398 -1.29 3.76 -12.26
C SER A 398 -2.74 3.46 -11.90
N PHE A 399 -3.66 4.41 -12.12
CA PHE A 399 -5.08 4.24 -11.84
C PHE A 399 -5.73 3.16 -12.71
N ILE A 400 -5.50 3.19 -14.02
CA ILE A 400 -6.11 2.19 -14.93
C ILE A 400 -5.55 0.79 -14.67
N SER A 401 -4.25 0.65 -14.40
CA SER A 401 -3.68 -0.66 -14.06
C SER A 401 -4.22 -1.24 -12.75
N LEU A 402 -4.69 -0.39 -11.83
CA LEU A 402 -5.41 -0.84 -10.63
C LEU A 402 -6.79 -1.41 -10.97
N LEU A 403 -7.56 -0.69 -11.81
CA LEU A 403 -8.89 -1.14 -12.23
C LEU A 403 -8.82 -2.42 -13.04
N ASP A 404 -7.91 -2.46 -14.02
CA ASP A 404 -7.65 -3.61 -14.88
C ASP A 404 -7.16 -4.84 -14.08
N GLY A 405 -6.33 -4.64 -13.06
CA GLY A 405 -5.91 -5.75 -12.19
C GLY A 405 -7.02 -6.27 -11.28
N TYR A 406 -7.85 -5.40 -10.69
CA TYR A 406 -9.02 -5.86 -9.94
C TYR A 406 -10.05 -6.54 -10.85
N TYR A 407 -10.29 -6.03 -12.05
CA TYR A 407 -11.15 -6.68 -13.06
C TYR A 407 -10.70 -8.11 -13.34
N ARG A 408 -9.40 -8.34 -13.53
CA ARG A 408 -8.88 -9.71 -13.71
C ARG A 408 -9.08 -10.62 -12.50
N LEU A 409 -9.15 -10.06 -11.30
CA LEU A 409 -9.32 -10.83 -10.07
C LEU A 409 -10.80 -11.12 -9.75
N THR A 410 -11.74 -10.35 -10.29
CA THR A 410 -13.17 -10.42 -9.92
C THR A 410 -14.13 -10.67 -11.08
N ALA A 411 -13.73 -10.44 -12.32
CA ALA A 411 -14.57 -10.55 -13.51
C ALA A 411 -14.03 -11.58 -14.51
N ASP A 412 -12.88 -11.30 -15.14
CA ASP A 412 -12.30 -12.17 -16.17
C ASP A 412 -10.77 -12.16 -16.10
N ALA A 413 -10.18 -13.28 -15.69
CA ALA A 413 -8.74 -13.44 -15.49
C ALA A 413 -7.91 -13.41 -16.78
N HIS A 414 -8.54 -13.56 -17.95
CA HIS A 414 -7.86 -13.69 -19.25
C HIS A 414 -8.02 -12.44 -20.12
N HIS A 415 -8.75 -11.43 -19.65
CA HIS A 415 -9.02 -10.19 -20.40
C HIS A 415 -8.29 -8.96 -19.83
N TYR A 416 -8.27 -7.87 -20.59
CA TYR A 416 -7.79 -6.56 -20.14
C TYR A 416 -8.70 -5.44 -20.64
N LEU A 417 -8.91 -4.42 -19.80
CA LEU A 417 -9.81 -3.30 -20.07
C LEU A 417 -9.18 -2.19 -20.92
N CYS A 418 -7.84 -2.12 -20.95
CA CYS A 418 -7.10 -1.07 -21.62
C CYS A 418 -5.72 -1.56 -22.10
N HIS A 419 -5.51 -1.56 -23.42
CA HIS A 419 -4.27 -2.01 -24.04
C HIS A 419 -3.03 -1.23 -23.56
N GLU A 420 -3.19 0.07 -23.25
CA GLU A 420 -2.09 0.95 -22.80
C GLU A 420 -1.46 0.55 -21.46
N VAL A 421 -2.11 -0.31 -20.67
CA VAL A 421 -1.59 -0.81 -19.39
C VAL A 421 -1.64 -2.34 -19.28
N ALA A 422 -2.04 -3.03 -20.35
CA ALA A 422 -2.27 -4.47 -20.34
C ALA A 422 -0.98 -5.24 -20.01
N PRO A 423 -1.00 -6.24 -19.10
CA PRO A 423 0.18 -7.04 -18.81
C PRO A 423 0.65 -7.79 -20.08
N PRO A 424 1.95 -7.71 -20.43
CA PRO A 424 2.48 -8.35 -21.62
C PRO A 424 2.14 -9.84 -21.72
N ARG A 425 2.18 -10.59 -20.60
CA ARG A 425 1.81 -12.01 -20.59
C ARG A 425 0.32 -12.26 -20.79
N VAL A 426 -0.56 -11.36 -20.36
CA VAL A 426 -2.01 -11.49 -20.61
C VAL A 426 -2.29 -11.29 -22.09
N VAL A 427 -1.72 -10.26 -22.71
CA VAL A 427 -1.82 -10.01 -24.17
C VAL A 427 -1.31 -11.21 -24.96
N LEU A 428 -0.16 -11.77 -24.58
CA LEU A 428 0.39 -12.97 -25.19
C LEU A 428 -0.54 -14.18 -25.01
N SER A 429 -1.11 -14.34 -23.82
CA SER A 429 -1.96 -15.50 -23.50
C SER A 429 -3.27 -15.44 -24.29
N GLU A 430 -3.92 -14.28 -24.36
CA GLU A 430 -5.14 -14.06 -25.13
C GLU A 430 -4.89 -14.35 -26.62
N ALA A 431 -3.79 -13.83 -27.20
CA ALA A 431 -3.44 -14.05 -28.60
C ALA A 431 -3.16 -15.52 -28.96
N ASN A 432 -2.79 -16.34 -27.97
CA ASN A 432 -2.44 -17.76 -28.17
C ASN A 432 -3.44 -18.74 -27.54
N GLY A 433 -4.55 -18.26 -26.97
CA GLY A 433 -5.54 -19.10 -26.29
C GLY A 433 -4.97 -19.85 -25.06
N LEU A 434 -4.01 -19.24 -24.36
CA LEU A 434 -3.40 -19.83 -23.18
C LEU A 434 -4.18 -19.45 -21.92
N HIS A 435 -4.41 -20.43 -21.05
CA HIS A 435 -4.95 -20.17 -19.72
C HIS A 435 -3.84 -19.75 -18.75
N GLY A 436 -4.19 -18.87 -17.80
CA GLY A 436 -3.40 -18.64 -16.60
C GLY A 436 -3.31 -19.89 -15.69
N PRO A 437 -2.61 -19.79 -14.55
CA PRO A 437 -2.47 -20.89 -13.60
C PRO A 437 -3.82 -21.23 -12.97
N LEU A 438 -4.46 -22.30 -13.44
CA LEU A 438 -5.71 -22.83 -12.90
C LEU A 438 -5.44 -23.59 -11.60
N GLN A 439 -6.32 -23.41 -10.61
CA GLN A 439 -6.27 -24.11 -9.32
C GLN A 439 -6.94 -25.48 -9.37
#